data_AF-A0A847EIV0-F1
#
_entry.id   AF-A0A847EIV0-F1
#
_cell.length_a   1.000
_cell.length_b   1.000
_cell.length_c   1.000
_cell.angle_alpha   90.00
_cell.angle_beta   90.00
_cell.angle_gamma   90.00
#
_symmetry.space_group_name_H-M   'P 1'
#
loop_
_entity.id
_entity.type
_entity.pdbx_description
1 polymer ?
#
loop_
_entity_poly.entity_id
_entity_poly.type
_entity_poly.pdbx_seq_one_letter_code
_entity_poly.pdbx_strand_id
1 'polypeptide(L)'
;MSEKGTIYKCLNPVGIQMPVKQNPLAPRLGTLDGKNIHLSICGEPDITIPLEKKLKAEYPQVNWTVKKTYGIIPVELSEEEMKTTDAAILGVCW
;
A
#
# COMPACT_ATOMS: atom_id res chain seq x y z
N MET A 1 -21.73 -23.11 -42.37
CA MET A 1 -22.21 -21.99 -41.53
C MET A 1 -22.08 -22.47 -40.09
N SER A 2 -21.00 -22.10 -39.40
CA SER A 2 -20.73 -22.60 -38.04
C SER A 2 -21.69 -21.94 -37.06
N GLU A 3 -22.40 -22.74 -36.27
CA GLU A 3 -23.31 -22.27 -35.21
C GLU A 3 -22.55 -21.34 -34.27
N LYS A 4 -23.08 -20.13 -34.04
CA LYS A 4 -22.52 -19.17 -33.08
C LYS A 4 -22.63 -19.80 -31.68
N GLY A 5 -21.50 -20.20 -31.11
CA GLY A 5 -21.45 -20.79 -29.77
C GLY A 5 -22.10 -19.88 -28.72
N THR A 6 -22.86 -20.48 -27.80
CA THR A 6 -23.55 -19.79 -26.71
C THR A 6 -22.55 -19.00 -25.85
N ILE A 7 -22.73 -17.67 -25.78
CA ILE A 7 -21.93 -16.81 -24.90
C ILE A 7 -22.50 -16.90 -23.49
N TYR A 8 -21.76 -17.52 -22.57
CA TYR A 8 -22.12 -17.55 -21.15
C TYR A 8 -21.57 -16.31 -20.44
N LYS A 9 -22.45 -15.45 -19.94
CA LYS A 9 -22.07 -14.33 -19.07
C LYS A 9 -22.07 -14.82 -17.63
N CYS A 10 -20.90 -14.94 -17.02
CA CYS A 10 -20.80 -15.21 -15.59
C CYS A 10 -21.36 -14.00 -14.84
N LEU A 11 -22.47 -14.18 -14.12
CA LEU A 11 -22.97 -13.20 -13.17
C LEU A 11 -22.02 -13.23 -11.97
N ASN A 12 -20.86 -12.56 -12.09
CA ASN A 12 -20.12 -12.21 -10.89
C ASN A 12 -21.09 -11.37 -10.05
N PRO A 13 -21.40 -11.73 -8.78
CA PRO A 13 -22.10 -10.81 -7.90
C PRO A 13 -21.20 -9.58 -7.79
N VAL A 14 -21.47 -8.57 -8.61
CA VAL A 14 -21.00 -7.22 -8.39
C VAL A 14 -21.77 -6.78 -7.15
N GLY A 15 -21.31 -7.24 -5.98
CA GLY A 15 -21.93 -6.95 -4.71
C GLY A 15 -22.01 -5.44 -4.64
N ILE A 16 -23.23 -4.91 -4.62
CA ILE A 16 -23.43 -3.50 -4.31
C ILE A 16 -23.10 -3.41 -2.82
N GLN A 17 -21.82 -3.15 -2.50
CA GLN A 17 -21.44 -2.77 -1.16
C GLN A 17 -21.96 -1.37 -0.94
N MET A 18 -23.07 -1.26 -0.22
CA MET A 18 -23.51 0.03 0.31
C MET A 18 -22.33 0.63 1.08
N PRO A 19 -22.00 1.92 0.89
CA PRO A 19 -20.91 2.56 1.60
C PRO A 19 -21.09 2.36 3.11
N VAL A 20 -20.15 1.64 3.73
CA VAL A 20 -20.13 1.46 5.18
C VAL A 20 -19.43 2.65 5.82
N LYS A 21 -19.93 3.12 6.97
CA LYS A 21 -19.25 4.14 7.76
C LYS A 21 -17.91 3.58 8.25
N GLN A 22 -16.82 4.10 7.72
CA GLN A 22 -15.47 3.74 8.14
C GLN A 22 -15.04 4.60 9.33
N ASN A 23 -14.59 3.98 10.41
CA ASN A 23 -13.93 4.67 11.52
C ASN A 23 -12.44 4.28 11.45
N PRO A 24 -11.56 5.17 10.95
CA PRO A 24 -10.16 4.83 10.83
C PRO A 24 -9.51 4.76 12.21
N LEU A 25 -8.55 3.84 12.38
CA LEU A 25 -7.79 3.70 13.62
C LEU A 25 -6.85 4.88 13.87
N ALA A 26 -6.50 5.64 12.82
CA ALA A 26 -5.65 6.82 12.88
C ALA A 26 -6.20 7.93 11.97
N PRO A 27 -5.91 9.21 12.26
CA PRO A 27 -6.22 10.30 11.34
C PRO A 27 -5.62 10.06 9.96
N ARG A 28 -6.39 10.34 8.91
CA ARG A 28 -5.89 10.26 7.53
C ARG A 28 -5.13 11.53 7.18
N LEU A 29 -4.11 11.39 6.33
CA LEU A 29 -3.45 12.54 5.72
C LEU A 29 -4.42 13.27 4.81
N GLY A 30 -4.47 14.61 4.91
CA GLY A 30 -5.24 15.47 4.01
C GLY A 30 -4.52 15.81 2.71
N THR A 31 -3.18 15.76 2.72
CA THR A 31 -2.30 15.93 1.55
C THR A 31 -1.02 15.11 1.76
N LEU A 32 -0.30 14.84 0.67
CA LEU A 32 1.00 14.20 0.66
C LEU A 32 2.17 15.20 0.59
N ASP A 33 1.91 16.47 0.27
CA ASP A 33 2.96 17.45 -0.01
C ASP A 33 3.81 17.74 1.23
N GLY A 34 5.13 17.54 1.11
CA GLY A 34 6.08 17.77 2.20
C GLY A 34 5.97 16.77 3.36
N LYS A 35 5.20 15.68 3.19
CA LYS A 35 5.00 14.67 4.23
C LYS A 35 6.17 13.71 4.33
N ASN A 36 6.49 13.30 5.56
CA ASN A 36 7.47 12.27 5.84
C ASN A 36 6.76 10.91 5.89
N ILE A 37 6.93 10.10 4.85
CA ILE A 37 6.31 8.77 4.78
C ILE A 37 7.39 7.70 4.84
N HIS A 38 7.22 6.75 5.76
CA HIS A 38 8.16 5.67 5.99
C HIS A 38 7.66 4.36 5.38
N LEU A 39 8.50 3.67 4.61
CA LEU A 39 8.27 2.29 4.20
C LEU A 39 9.05 1.36 5.13
N SER A 40 8.34 0.57 5.94
CA SER A 40 8.94 -0.51 6.73
C SER A 40 8.62 -1.84 6.04
N ILE A 41 9.58 -2.36 5.29
CA ILE A 41 9.43 -3.49 4.37
C ILE A 41 10.08 -4.76 4.96
N CYS A 42 9.39 -5.89 4.81
CA CYS A 42 9.90 -7.23 5.11
C CYS A 42 9.62 -8.20 3.94
N GLY A 43 10.23 -9.38 3.99
CA GLY A 43 10.01 -10.47 3.03
C GLY A 43 10.68 -10.26 1.67
N GLU A 44 10.04 -10.79 0.63
CA GLU A 44 10.64 -10.88 -0.71
C GLU A 44 10.69 -9.51 -1.43
N PRO A 45 11.84 -9.13 -2.01
CA PRO A 45 12.03 -7.85 -2.72
C PRO A 45 11.21 -7.68 -4.02
N ASP A 46 10.71 -8.74 -4.63
CA ASP A 46 10.14 -8.71 -5.99
C ASP A 46 8.95 -7.75 -6.14
N ILE A 47 8.18 -7.54 -5.08
CA ILE A 47 7.03 -6.62 -5.08
C ILE A 47 7.45 -5.24 -4.55
N THR A 48 8.30 -5.24 -3.53
CA THR A 48 8.56 -4.04 -2.72
C THR A 48 9.56 -3.10 -3.40
N ILE A 49 10.51 -3.63 -4.19
CA ILE A 49 11.45 -2.81 -4.98
C ILE A 49 10.72 -2.02 -6.08
N PRO A 50 9.88 -2.65 -6.94
CA PRO A 50 9.11 -1.90 -7.93
C PRO A 50 8.17 -0.88 -7.29
N LEU A 51 7.53 -1.23 -6.16
CA LEU A 51 6.64 -0.33 -5.43
C LEU A 51 7.39 0.92 -4.94
N GLU A 52 8.53 0.75 -4.26
CA GLU A 52 9.35 1.86 -3.77
C GLU A 52 9.75 2.81 -4.92
N LYS A 53 10.22 2.25 -6.04
CA LYS A 53 10.61 3.04 -7.22
C LYS A 53 9.43 3.82 -7.78
N LYS A 54 8.27 3.18 -7.91
CA LYS A 54 7.06 3.82 -8.46
C LYS A 54 6.57 4.94 -7.55
N LEU A 55 6.50 4.72 -6.24
CA LEU A 55 6.05 5.73 -5.28
C LEU A 55 6.96 6.96 -5.27
N LYS A 56 8.28 6.76 -5.27
CA LYS A 56 9.24 7.87 -5.34
C LYS A 56 9.16 8.65 -6.67
N ALA A 57 8.85 7.97 -7.77
CA ALA A 57 8.72 8.61 -9.09
C ALA A 57 7.39 9.39 -9.23
N GLU A 58 6.28 8.83 -8.76
CA GLU A 58 4.95 9.45 -8.87
C GLU A 58 4.71 10.54 -7.82
N TYR A 59 5.37 10.45 -6.67
CA TYR A 59 5.21 11.38 -5.54
C TYR A 59 6.56 11.94 -5.07
N PRO A 60 7.27 12.71 -5.92
CA PRO A 60 8.59 13.25 -5.59
C PRO A 60 8.54 14.32 -4.48
N GLN A 61 7.36 14.88 -4.20
CA GLN A 61 7.16 15.89 -3.16
C GLN A 61 7.02 15.31 -1.74
N VAL A 62 6.96 13.98 -1.63
CA VAL A 62 6.96 13.26 -0.35
C VAL A 62 8.40 12.96 0.05
N ASN A 63 8.74 13.17 1.31
CA ASN A 63 10.01 12.74 1.87
C ASN A 63 9.94 11.26 2.25
N TRP A 64 10.51 10.41 1.40
CA TRP A 64 10.46 8.96 1.53
C TRP A 64 11.64 8.42 2.33
N THR A 65 11.35 7.73 3.43
CA THR A 65 12.34 6.95 4.19
C THR A 65 12.02 5.47 4.12
N VAL A 66 13.05 4.61 4.17
CA VAL A 66 12.88 3.16 3.99
C VAL A 66 13.71 2.40 5.00
N LYS A 67 13.07 1.49 5.72
CA LYS A 67 13.69 0.38 6.44
C LYS A 67 13.30 -0.93 5.75
N LYS A 68 14.28 -1.78 5.48
CA LYS A 68 14.05 -3.05 4.80
C LYS A 68 14.84 -4.19 5.42
N THR A 69 14.23 -5.36 5.43
CA THR A 69 14.83 -6.63 5.83
C THR A 69 14.31 -7.75 4.93
N TYR A 70 15.09 -8.81 4.78
CA TYR A 70 14.70 -10.03 4.06
C TYR A 70 14.02 -11.07 4.98
N GLY A 71 13.96 -10.79 6.29
CA GLY A 71 13.20 -11.61 7.23
C GLY A 71 11.70 -11.35 7.14
N ILE A 72 10.91 -12.15 7.86
CA ILE A 72 9.44 -12.03 7.90
C ILE A 72 8.96 -10.89 8.82
N ILE A 73 9.79 -10.47 9.78
CA ILE A 73 9.47 -9.42 10.74
C ILE A 73 9.98 -8.08 10.19
N PRO A 74 9.12 -7.06 10.01
CA PRO A 74 9.54 -5.74 9.56
C PRO A 74 10.40 -5.04 10.61
N VAL A 75 11.33 -4.21 10.14
CA VAL A 75 12.15 -3.39 11.04
C VAL A 75 11.32 -2.22 11.53
N GLU A 76 11.03 -2.22 12.82
CA GLU A 76 10.22 -1.19 13.46
C GLU A 76 10.89 0.19 13.40
N LEU A 77 10.05 1.23 13.43
CA LEU A 77 10.48 2.61 13.62
C LEU A 77 11.01 2.77 15.05
N SER A 78 12.11 3.51 15.19
CA SER A 78 12.58 4.00 16.49
C SER A 78 11.67 5.11 17.00
N GLU A 79 11.73 5.41 18.29
CA GLU A 79 10.93 6.48 18.90
C GLU A 79 11.14 7.85 18.23
N GLU A 80 12.37 8.16 17.81
CA GLU A 80 12.68 9.43 17.13
C GLU A 80 12.10 9.50 15.72
N GLU A 81 12.10 8.38 14.99
CA GLU A 81 11.47 8.32 13.67
C GLU A 81 9.94 8.40 13.79
N MET A 82 9.35 7.79 14.82
CA MET A 82 7.90 7.89 15.07
C MET A 82 7.43 9.32 15.31
N LYS A 83 8.26 10.17 15.94
CA LYS A 83 7.94 11.59 16.19
C LYS A 83 7.89 12.43 14.91
N THR A 84 8.64 12.02 13.89
CA THR A 84 8.84 12.80 12.66
C THR A 84 8.10 12.22 11.45
N THR A 85 7.60 11.00 11.56
CA THR A 85 6.87 10.28 10.51
C THR A 85 5.39 10.67 10.52
N ASP A 86 4.87 11.14 9.38
CA ASP A 86 3.46 11.46 9.21
C ASP A 86 2.61 10.22 8.89
N ALA A 87 3.19 9.24 8.19
CA ALA A 87 2.53 7.97 7.86
C ALA A 87 3.53 6.84 7.63
N ALA A 88 3.10 5.60 7.88
CA ALA A 88 3.89 4.40 7.64
C ALA A 88 3.18 3.45 6.66
N ILE A 89 3.95 2.89 5.73
CA ILE A 89 3.56 1.78 4.87
C ILE A 89 4.29 0.55 5.38
N LEU A 90 3.53 -0.39 5.94
CA LEU A 90 4.08 -1.62 6.53
C LEU A 90 3.96 -2.78 5.54
N GLY A 91 5.09 -3.40 5.21
CA GLY A 91 5.13 -4.70 4.56
C GLY A 91 4.77 -5.79 5.56
N VAL A 92 3.86 -6.68 5.17
CA VAL A 92 3.47 -7.85 5.98
C VAL A 92 3.79 -9.09 5.17
N CYS A 93 4.63 -9.96 5.73
CA CYS A 93 4.95 -11.28 5.19
C CYS A 93 4.25 -12.34 6.03
N TRP A 94 3.54 -13.27 5.38
CA TRP A 94 2.80 -14.37 5.99
C TRP A 94 3.52 -15.70 5.76
#